data_AF-A0A3C1CMI0-F1
#
_entry.id   AF-A0A3C1CMI0-F1
#
_cell.length_a   1.000
_cell.length_b   1.000
_cell.length_c   1.000
_cell.angle_alpha   90.00
_cell.angle_beta   90.00
_cell.angle_gamma   90.00
#
_symmetry.space_group_name_H-M   'P 1'
#
loop_
_entity.id
_entity.type
_entity.pdbx_description
1 polymer ?
#
loop_
_entity_poly.entity_id
_entity_poly.type
_entity_poly.pdbx_seq_one_letter_code
_entity_poly.pdbx_strand_id
1 'polypeptide(L)'
;VNQEMVVRLGAVSRVGHARLIAERFGRFWAWFSVADLFILDFATIVTEFIGVSLALGYLGVSEYVSVPIAALGLVLMTASGSFRRWERFMFVFIVANLLVIPLVVFAHPHAGPVFQKLVTPGVRGGFNSTSILLVIAIVGTTVAPWQLFF
;
A
#
# COMPACT_ATOMS: atom_id res chain seq x y z
N VAL A 1 -9.99 9.52 -8.36
CA VAL A 1 -11.38 9.17 -8.73
C VAL A 1 -11.97 8.14 -7.78
N ASN A 2 -11.41 6.91 -7.66
CA ASN A 2 -11.99 5.87 -6.79
C ASN A 2 -12.17 6.31 -5.33
N GLN A 3 -11.12 6.86 -4.69
CA GLN A 3 -11.20 7.30 -3.29
C GLN A 3 -12.18 8.47 -3.08
N GLU A 4 -12.23 9.42 -4.01
CA GLU A 4 -13.17 10.55 -3.97
C GLU A 4 -14.63 10.08 -4.04
N MET A 5 -14.92 9.10 -4.90
CA MET A 5 -16.26 8.53 -5.05
C MET A 5 -16.68 7.77 -3.78
N VAL A 6 -15.77 7.02 -3.16
CA VAL A 6 -16.05 6.32 -1.90
C VAL A 6 -16.33 7.30 -0.78
N VAL A 7 -15.53 8.38 -0.64
CA VAL A 7 -15.78 9.41 0.38
C VAL A 7 -17.15 10.05 0.18
N ARG A 8 -17.54 10.37 -1.06
CA ARG A 8 -18.88 10.91 -1.36
C ARG A 8 -19.99 9.92 -1.03
N LEU A 9 -19.81 8.65 -1.39
CA LEU A 9 -20.77 7.60 -1.10
C LEU A 9 -20.92 7.40 0.41
N GLY A 10 -19.83 7.37 1.16
CA GLY A 10 -19.83 7.27 2.62
C GLY A 10 -20.49 8.47 3.30
N ALA A 11 -20.20 9.69 2.82
CA ALA A 11 -20.78 10.93 3.35
C ALA A 11 -22.30 11.00 3.14
N VAL A 12 -22.80 10.54 1.99
CA VAL A 12 -24.24 10.57 1.66
C VAL A 12 -25.00 9.41 2.29
N SER A 13 -24.45 8.20 2.24
CA SER A 13 -25.16 7.00 2.71
C SER A 13 -25.08 6.78 4.22
N ARG A 14 -24.04 7.32 4.90
CA ARG A 14 -23.74 7.11 6.33
C ARG A 14 -23.67 5.63 6.74
N VAL A 15 -23.46 4.73 5.78
CA VAL A 15 -23.32 3.28 6.01
C VAL A 15 -22.03 2.79 5.36
N GLY A 16 -21.38 1.80 5.99
CA GLY A 16 -20.15 1.22 5.46
C GLY A 16 -20.35 0.50 4.13
N HIS A 17 -19.30 0.46 3.30
CA HIS A 17 -19.40 -0.03 1.92
C HIS A 17 -19.90 -1.49 1.84
N ALA A 18 -19.48 -2.35 2.77
CA ALA A 18 -19.96 -3.74 2.88
C ALA A 18 -21.48 -3.86 3.06
N ARG A 19 -22.09 -2.92 3.81
CA ARG A 19 -23.54 -2.91 4.04
C ARG A 19 -24.30 -2.51 2.77
N LEU A 20 -23.77 -1.55 2.01
CA LEU A 20 -24.34 -1.18 0.71
C LEU A 20 -24.30 -2.34 -0.29
N ILE A 21 -23.22 -3.13 -0.28
CA ILE A 21 -23.13 -4.34 -1.11
C ILE A 21 -24.19 -5.36 -0.68
N ALA A 22 -24.37 -5.56 0.63
CA ALA A 22 -25.39 -6.46 1.15
C ALA A 22 -26.81 -6.04 0.77
N GLU A 23 -27.12 -4.74 0.87
CA GLU A 23 -28.45 -4.18 0.55
C GLU A 23 -28.75 -4.21 -0.95
N ARG A 24 -27.74 -4.01 -1.81
CA ARG A 24 -27.94 -3.95 -3.27
C ARG A 24 -27.78 -5.28 -3.99
N PHE A 25 -26.80 -6.08 -3.60
CA PHE A 25 -26.41 -7.32 -4.30
C PHE A 25 -26.68 -8.58 -3.47
N GLY A 26 -27.03 -8.43 -2.19
CA GLY A 26 -27.36 -9.54 -1.30
C GLY A 26 -26.18 -10.01 -0.44
N ARG A 27 -26.51 -10.87 0.53
CA ARG A 27 -25.59 -11.27 1.62
C ARG A 27 -24.40 -12.11 1.15
N PHE A 28 -24.55 -12.90 0.08
CA PHE A 28 -23.46 -13.70 -0.47
C PHE A 28 -22.31 -12.82 -0.98
N TRP A 29 -22.62 -11.80 -1.79
CA TRP A 29 -21.62 -10.89 -2.35
C TRP A 29 -20.94 -10.03 -1.27
N ALA A 30 -21.68 -9.63 -0.24
CA ALA A 30 -21.09 -8.93 0.90
C ALA A 30 -20.04 -9.79 1.63
N TRP A 31 -20.34 -11.07 1.90
CA TRP A 31 -19.39 -11.98 2.52
C TRP A 31 -18.18 -12.28 1.63
N PHE A 32 -18.40 -12.47 0.34
CA PHE A 32 -17.32 -12.66 -0.63
C PHE A 32 -16.35 -11.47 -0.62
N SER A 33 -16.87 -10.24 -0.67
CA SER A 33 -16.03 -9.03 -0.65
C SER A 33 -15.28 -8.83 0.67
N VAL A 34 -15.89 -9.15 1.81
CA VAL A 34 -15.21 -9.08 3.12
C VAL A 34 -14.10 -10.13 3.23
N ALA A 35 -14.33 -11.35 2.73
CA ALA A 35 -13.31 -12.39 2.72
C ALA A 35 -12.13 -12.03 1.82
N ASP A 36 -12.39 -11.49 0.63
CA ASP A 36 -11.37 -11.00 -0.30
C ASP A 36 -10.54 -9.87 0.33
N LEU A 37 -11.19 -8.90 0.97
CA LEU A 37 -10.54 -7.83 1.71
C LEU A 37 -9.62 -8.38 2.81
N PHE A 38 -10.09 -9.36 3.58
CA PHE A 38 -9.28 -9.97 4.64
C PHE A 38 -8.03 -10.67 4.08
N ILE A 39 -8.15 -11.40 2.97
CA ILE A 39 -7.01 -12.07 2.32
C ILE A 39 -6.01 -11.04 1.77
N LEU A 40 -6.49 -9.98 1.13
CA LEU A 40 -5.65 -8.93 0.55
C LEU A 40 -4.95 -8.10 1.63
N ASP A 41 -5.62 -7.79 2.74
CA ASP A 41 -4.99 -7.12 3.88
C ASP A 41 -3.91 -8.01 4.52
N PHE A 42 -4.18 -9.31 4.66
CA PHE A 42 -3.16 -10.26 5.12
C PHE A 42 -1.94 -10.28 4.20
N ALA A 43 -2.15 -10.37 2.89
CA ALA A 43 -1.07 -10.34 1.89
C ALA A 43 -0.28 -9.01 1.93
N THR A 44 -0.98 -7.90 2.19
CA THR A 44 -0.36 -6.58 2.35
C THR A 44 0.55 -6.55 3.57
N ILE A 45 0.07 -7.00 4.73
CA ILE A 45 0.87 -7.08 5.97
C ILE A 45 2.10 -7.98 5.78
N VAL A 46 1.95 -9.12 5.09
CA VAL A 46 3.09 -10.01 4.77
C VAL A 46 4.14 -9.26 3.94
N THR A 47 3.71 -8.50 2.94
CA THR A 47 4.61 -7.72 2.08
C THR A 47 5.33 -6.62 2.86
N GLU A 48 4.64 -5.96 3.79
CA GLU A 48 5.22 -4.95 4.68
C GLU A 48 6.33 -5.55 5.56
N PHE A 49 6.08 -6.73 6.16
CA PHE A 49 7.09 -7.42 6.97
C PHE A 49 8.27 -7.96 6.16
N ILE A 50 8.06 -8.38 4.90
CA ILE A 50 9.15 -8.68 3.98
C ILE A 50 10.03 -7.44 3.78
N GLY A 51 9.41 -6.27 3.59
CA GLY A 51 10.13 -5.00 3.50
C GLY A 51 10.98 -4.69 4.73
N VAL A 52 10.44 -4.91 5.93
CA VAL A 52 11.17 -4.75 7.20
C VAL A 52 12.34 -5.73 7.29
N SER A 53 12.11 -7.01 6.96
CA SER A 53 13.14 -8.05 6.97
C SER A 53 14.29 -7.69 6.04
N LEU A 54 14.00 -7.30 4.80
CA LEU A 54 15.02 -6.91 3.82
C LEU A 54 15.79 -5.66 4.27
N ALA A 55 15.09 -4.62 4.74
CA ALA A 55 15.71 -3.37 5.17
C ALA A 55 16.66 -3.57 6.37
N LEU A 56 16.24 -4.32 7.39
CA LEU A 56 17.07 -4.62 8.56
C LEU A 56 18.12 -5.70 8.29
N GLY A 57 17.88 -6.58 7.32
CA GLY A 57 18.85 -7.54 6.81
C GLY A 57 20.07 -6.86 6.19
N TYR A 58 19.90 -5.72 5.49
CA TYR A 58 21.03 -4.90 5.03
C TYR A 58 21.90 -4.37 6.17
N LEU A 59 21.35 -4.23 7.38
CA LEU A 59 22.07 -3.83 8.59
C LEU A 59 22.60 -5.04 9.39
N GLY A 60 22.44 -6.27 8.89
CA GLY A 60 22.91 -7.50 9.52
C GLY A 60 21.97 -8.06 10.60
N VAL A 61 20.74 -7.56 10.71
CA VAL A 61 19.77 -8.06 11.69
C VAL A 61 18.98 -9.23 11.10
N SER A 62 18.84 -10.32 11.86
CA SER A 62 18.09 -11.51 11.44
C SER A 62 16.58 -11.26 11.38
N GLU A 63 15.90 -11.86 10.40
CA GLU A 63 14.45 -11.79 10.22
C GLU A 63 13.64 -12.28 11.43
N TYR A 64 14.17 -13.29 12.15
CA TYR A 64 13.57 -13.83 13.35
C TYR A 64 13.55 -12.83 14.52
N VAL A 65 14.34 -11.76 14.43
CA VAL A 65 14.39 -10.68 15.42
C VAL A 65 13.68 -9.43 14.88
N SER A 66 13.94 -9.05 13.63
CA SER A 66 13.38 -7.83 13.04
C SER A 66 11.85 -7.88 12.94
N VAL A 67 11.28 -8.99 12.47
CA VAL A 67 9.85 -9.12 12.22
C VAL A 67 9.04 -9.08 13.53
N PRO A 68 9.36 -9.86 14.58
CA PRO A 68 8.63 -9.77 15.86
C PRO A 68 8.75 -8.40 16.52
N ILE A 69 9.91 -7.76 16.47
CA ILE A 69 10.09 -6.42 17.06
C ILE A 69 9.22 -5.40 16.34
N ALA A 70 9.20 -5.40 15.00
CA ALA A 70 8.35 -4.51 14.23
C ALA A 70 6.86 -4.76 14.51
N ALA A 71 6.44 -6.03 14.60
CA ALA A 71 5.07 -6.41 14.92
C ALA A 71 4.66 -5.91 16.31
N LEU A 72 5.50 -6.14 17.33
CA LEU A 72 5.26 -5.63 18.69
C LEU A 72 5.19 -4.10 18.72
N GLY A 73 6.08 -3.42 18.00
CA GLY A 73 6.07 -1.96 17.87
C GLY A 73 4.75 -1.44 17.30
N LEU A 74 4.27 -2.05 16.21
CA LEU A 74 3.00 -1.69 15.58
C LEU A 74 1.79 -1.95 16.50
N VAL A 75 1.76 -3.09 17.19
CA VAL A 75 0.68 -3.44 18.14
C VAL A 75 0.65 -2.45 19.31
N LEU A 76 1.79 -2.18 19.94
CA LEU A 76 1.88 -1.25 21.06
C LEU A 76 1.49 0.17 20.65
N MET A 77 1.93 0.60 19.46
CA MET A 77 1.55 1.90 18.91
C MET A 77 0.05 2.00 18.70
N THR A 78 -0.56 0.98 18.08
CA THR A 78 -2.01 0.95 17.82
C THR A 78 -2.82 0.88 19.11
N ALA A 79 -2.39 0.06 20.08
CA ALA A 79 -3.02 -0.06 21.39
C ALA A 79 -2.96 1.23 22.21
N SER A 80 -2.00 2.13 21.94
CA SER A 80 -1.88 3.40 22.66
C SER A 80 -3.04 4.37 22.42
N GLY A 81 -3.89 4.12 21.41
CA GLY A 81 -5.20 4.74 21.18
C GLY A 81 -5.20 6.26 20.90
N SER A 82 -4.05 6.91 20.91
CA SER A 82 -3.96 8.36 20.77
C SER A 82 -3.76 8.76 19.31
N PHE A 83 -4.85 9.18 18.67
CA PHE A 83 -4.84 9.64 17.27
C PHE A 83 -3.74 10.69 17.00
N ARG A 84 -3.58 11.67 17.90
CA ARG A 84 -2.52 12.70 17.78
C ARG A 84 -1.11 12.12 17.77
N ARG A 85 -0.85 11.07 18.56
CA ARG A 85 0.47 10.41 18.58
C ARG A 85 0.69 9.60 17.30
N TRP A 86 -0.36 8.90 16.85
CA TRP A 86 -0.35 8.17 15.58
C TRP A 86 -0.03 9.11 14.41
N GLU A 87 -0.70 10.26 14.35
CA GLU A 87 -0.56 11.23 13.25
C GLU A 87 0.86 11.80 13.18
N ARG A 88 1.42 12.21 14.33
CA ARG A 88 2.81 12.69 14.41
C ARG A 88 3.81 11.65 13.95
N PHE A 89 3.57 10.37 14.24
CA PHE A 89 4.45 9.28 13.81
C PHE A 89 4.38 9.07 12.29
N MET A 90 3.19 9.16 11.69
CA MET A 90 3.05 9.09 10.23
C MET A 90 3.82 10.21 9.52
N PHE A 91 3.83 11.43 10.07
CA PHE A 91 4.64 12.51 9.52
C PHE A 91 6.14 12.19 9.49
N VAL A 92 6.66 11.44 10.48
CA VAL A 92 8.06 10.98 10.47
C VAL A 92 8.32 10.07 9.27
N PHE A 93 7.42 9.11 8.99
CA PHE A 93 7.57 8.25 7.81
C PHE A 93 7.42 9.00 6.49
N ILE A 94 6.55 10.01 6.42
CA ILE A 94 6.43 10.87 5.23
C ILE A 94 7.76 11.59 4.99
N VAL A 95 8.35 12.19 6.03
CA VAL A 95 9.66 12.86 5.93
C VAL A 95 10.77 11.86 5.59
N ALA A 96 10.77 10.66 6.17
CA ALA A 96 11.73 9.61 5.85
C ALA A 96 11.62 9.17 4.38
N ASN A 97 10.41 9.11 3.80
CA ASN A 97 10.22 8.82 2.38
C ASN A 97 10.87 9.87 1.47
N LEU A 98 11.02 11.12 1.93
CA LEU A 98 11.72 12.15 1.17
C LEU A 98 13.22 11.84 0.99
N LEU A 99 13.79 10.88 1.74
CA LEU A 99 15.17 10.40 1.51
C LEU A 99 15.36 9.78 0.13
N VAL A 100 14.28 9.37 -0.56
CA VAL A 100 14.35 8.95 -1.96
C VAL A 100 14.88 10.06 -2.86
N ILE A 101 14.59 11.34 -2.56
CA ILE A 101 15.04 12.48 -3.37
C ILE A 101 16.57 12.58 -3.42
N PRO A 102 17.31 12.70 -2.31
CA PRO A 102 18.76 12.75 -2.36
C PRO A 102 19.36 11.45 -2.94
N LEU A 103 18.77 10.28 -2.66
CA LEU A 103 19.24 9.02 -3.25
C LEU A 103 19.16 9.02 -4.79
N VAL A 104 18.07 9.54 -5.36
CA VAL A 104 17.93 9.71 -6.80
C VAL A 104 18.96 10.70 -7.35
N VAL A 105 19.25 11.80 -6.64
CA VAL A 105 20.28 12.76 -7.07
C VAL A 105 21.67 12.12 -7.07
N PHE A 106 22.03 11.36 -6.03
CA PHE A 106 23.31 10.64 -5.94
C PHE A 106 23.47 9.55 -7.00
N ALA A 107 22.37 8.96 -7.46
CA ALA A 107 22.40 7.97 -8.54
C ALA A 107 22.76 8.59 -9.92
N HIS A 108 22.90 9.92 -10.03
CA HIS A 108 23.19 10.65 -11.26
C HIS A 108 22.36 10.16 -12.48
N PRO A 109 21.02 10.13 -12.39
CA PRO A 109 20.18 9.61 -13.45
C PRO A 109 20.28 10.48 -14.70
N HIS A 110 20.36 9.85 -15.86
CA HIS A 110 20.20 10.54 -17.13
C HIS A 110 18.75 11.04 -17.26
N ALA A 111 18.53 12.32 -16.96
CA ALA A 111 17.20 12.92 -16.89
C ALA A 111 16.45 12.90 -18.24
N GLY A 112 17.16 13.07 -19.37
CA GLY A 112 16.56 13.12 -20.71
C GLY A 112 15.68 11.89 -21.04
N PRO A 113 16.22 10.67 -20.95
CA PRO A 113 15.44 9.45 -21.15
C PRO A 113 14.27 9.26 -20.17
N VAL A 114 14.40 9.72 -18.92
CA VAL A 114 13.33 9.62 -17.91
C VAL A 114 12.13 10.48 -18.33
N PHE A 115 12.37 11.75 -18.68
CA PHE A 115 11.30 12.65 -19.13
C PHE A 115 10.65 12.18 -20.44
N GLN A 116 11.44 11.67 -21.39
CA GLN A 116 10.88 11.12 -22.63
C GLN A 116 9.96 9.93 -22.35
N LYS A 117 10.31 9.05 -21.41
CA LYS A 117 9.52 7.86 -21.05
C LYS A 117 8.28 8.16 -20.22
N LEU A 118 8.18 9.35 -19.61
CA LEU A 118 6.94 9.82 -18.99
C LEU A 118 5.86 10.14 -20.04
N VAL A 119 6.28 10.66 -21.20
CA VAL A 119 5.36 11.09 -22.27
C VAL A 119 5.17 10.01 -23.35
N THR A 120 6.15 9.13 -23.53
CA THR A 120 6.10 8.02 -24.48
C THR A 120 6.07 6.67 -23.75
N PRO A 121 4.87 6.19 -23.34
CA PRO A 121 4.76 4.90 -22.69
C PRO A 121 5.22 3.79 -23.63
N GLY A 122 6.06 2.89 -23.12
CA GLY A 122 6.54 1.75 -23.90
C GLY A 122 7.43 0.83 -23.09
N VAL A 123 7.26 -0.48 -23.28
CA VAL A 123 8.03 -1.52 -22.59
C VAL A 123 9.29 -1.82 -23.40
N ARG A 124 10.47 -1.63 -22.80
CA ARG A 124 11.74 -2.04 -23.42
C ARG A 124 11.73 -3.56 -23.59
N GLY A 125 11.90 -4.04 -24.84
CA GLY A 125 11.87 -5.47 -25.16
C GLY A 125 10.48 -6.04 -25.48
N GLY A 126 9.45 -5.19 -25.60
CA GLY A 126 8.08 -5.60 -25.93
C GLY A 126 7.33 -6.21 -24.74
N PHE A 127 6.05 -6.55 -24.96
CA PHE A 127 5.22 -7.18 -23.94
C PHE A 127 5.56 -8.67 -23.83
N ASN A 128 6.48 -9.00 -22.92
CA ASN A 128 6.73 -10.36 -22.47
C ASN A 128 6.02 -10.64 -21.13
N SER A 129 5.94 -11.91 -20.73
CA SER A 129 5.24 -12.32 -19.50
C SER A 129 5.72 -11.55 -18.26
N THR A 130 7.03 -11.33 -18.12
CA THR A 130 7.61 -10.59 -16.98
C THR A 130 7.16 -9.14 -16.94
N SER A 131 7.18 -8.45 -18.08
CA SER A 131 6.75 -7.06 -18.18
C SER A 131 5.25 -6.88 -17.92
N ILE A 132 4.43 -7.83 -18.40
CA ILE A 132 2.99 -7.83 -18.15
C ILE A 132 2.71 -8.05 -16.67
N LEU A 133 3.38 -9.03 -16.04
CA LEU A 133 3.27 -9.27 -14.60
C LEU A 133 3.70 -8.06 -13.77
N LEU A 134 4.78 -7.39 -14.16
CA LEU A 134 5.23 -6.16 -13.48
C LEU A 134 4.20 -5.04 -13.60
N VAL A 135 3.62 -4.83 -14.79
CA VAL A 135 2.57 -3.82 -14.99
C VAL A 135 1.34 -4.15 -14.15
N ILE A 136 0.89 -5.40 -14.15
CA ILE A 136 -0.25 -5.83 -13.32
C ILE A 136 0.05 -5.62 -11.84
N ALA A 137 1.26 -5.96 -11.37
CA ALA A 137 1.67 -5.77 -9.99
C ALA A 137 1.68 -4.29 -9.59
N ILE A 138 2.26 -3.41 -10.41
CA ILE A 138 2.29 -1.96 -10.16
C ILE A 138 0.86 -1.40 -10.13
N VAL A 139 0.00 -1.77 -11.09
CA VAL A 139 -1.39 -1.31 -11.09
C VAL A 139 -2.13 -1.84 -9.86
N GLY A 140 -1.93 -3.10 -9.48
CA GLY A 140 -2.56 -3.72 -8.33
C GLY A 140 -2.20 -3.06 -6.99
N THR A 141 -0.97 -2.57 -6.82
CA THR A 141 -0.54 -1.90 -5.58
C THR A 141 -0.97 -0.43 -5.47
N THR A 142 -1.58 0.16 -6.50
CA THR A 142 -2.00 1.58 -6.48
C THR A 142 -3.30 1.84 -5.72
N VAL A 143 -4.22 0.86 -5.68
CA VAL A 143 -5.52 1.01 -5.03
C VAL A 143 -5.72 -0.16 -4.09
N ALA A 144 -5.47 0.06 -2.80
CA ALA A 144 -5.68 -0.98 -1.81
C ALA A 144 -7.20 -1.10 -1.51
N PRO A 145 -7.79 -2.31 -1.57
CA PRO A 145 -9.23 -2.50 -1.43
C PRO A 145 -9.80 -1.93 -0.13
N TRP A 146 -9.05 -2.02 0.97
CA TRP A 146 -9.48 -1.48 2.27
C TRP A 146 -9.74 0.02 2.23
N GLN A 147 -9.04 0.79 1.40
CA GLN A 147 -9.29 2.22 1.21
C GLN A 147 -10.67 2.53 0.61
N LEU A 148 -11.36 1.52 0.06
CA LEU A 148 -12.73 1.66 -0.42
C LEU A 148 -13.77 1.31 0.65
N PHE A 149 -13.38 0.55 1.67
CA PHE A 149 -14.27 0.10 2.75
C PHE A 149 -14.27 1.02 3.98
N PHE A 150 -13.16 1.74 4.20
CA PHE A 150 -12.93 2.66 5.32
C PHE A 150 -12.91 4.12 4.87
#